data_AF-A0AAW6P4S6-F1
#
_entry.id   AF-A0AAW6P4S6-F1
#
_cell.length_a   1.000
_cell.length_b   1.000
_cell.length_c   1.000
_cell.angle_alpha   90.00
_cell.angle_beta   90.00
_cell.angle_gamma   90.00
#
_symmetry.space_group_name_H-M   'P 1'
#
loop_
_entity.id
_entity.type
_entity.pdbx_description
1 polymer ?
#
loop_
_entity_poly.entity_id
_entity_poly.type
_entity_poly.pdbx_seq_one_letter_code
_entity_poly.pdbx_strand_id
1 'polypeptide(L)'
;MTDTPRPVPVEIGPDGRTRARVTMTPSSNTQRVSIEVPPDQAIPIVFVPGIMGSPLLATGENAQVMGEDNRWAWFPDDALGWVAGMTRWKSYSRLTPAERKRLLSPADTRALSTPEDADRETV
;
A
#
# COMPACT_ATOMS: atom_id res chain seq x y z
N MET A 1 50.83 10.46 4.56
CA MET A 1 49.44 10.95 4.68
C MET A 1 48.53 9.80 4.31
N THR A 2 47.63 9.38 5.20
CA THR A 2 46.58 8.42 4.87
C THR A 2 45.56 9.12 3.98
N ASP A 3 45.51 8.74 2.71
CA ASP A 3 44.68 9.37 1.67
C ASP A 3 43.18 9.00 1.77
N THR A 4 42.79 8.29 2.84
CA THR A 4 41.41 7.86 3.05
C THR A 4 40.59 8.98 3.69
N PRO A 5 39.51 9.46 3.04
CA PRO A 5 38.60 10.43 3.64
C PRO A 5 37.93 9.87 4.90
N ARG A 6 37.76 10.71 5.93
CA ARG A 6 37.01 10.35 7.13
C ARG A 6 35.51 10.37 6.83
N PRO A 7 34.76 9.28 7.06
CA PRO A 7 33.31 9.29 6.86
C PRO A 7 32.60 10.14 7.92
N VAL A 8 31.55 10.85 7.51
CA VAL A 8 30.61 11.55 8.39
C VAL A 8 29.30 10.78 8.50
N PRO A 9 28.75 10.61 9.72
CA PRO A 9 27.43 10.02 9.90
C PRO A 9 26.35 10.82 9.17
N VAL A 10 25.46 10.09 8.51
CA VAL A 10 24.31 10.63 7.79
C VAL A 10 23.02 10.08 8.37
N GLU A 11 21.96 10.87 8.30
CA GLU A 11 20.60 10.48 8.69
C GLU A 11 19.61 10.85 7.58
N ILE A 12 18.53 10.07 7.44
CA ILE A 12 17.43 10.41 6.52
C ILE A 12 16.44 11.28 7.29
N GLY A 13 16.22 12.50 6.81
CA GLY A 13 15.27 13.44 7.38
C GLY A 13 13.81 13.02 7.13
N PRO A 14 12.85 13.68 7.81
CA PRO A 14 11.41 13.41 7.64
C PRO A 14 10.90 13.70 6.21
N ASP A 15 11.66 14.46 5.44
CA ASP A 15 11.42 14.77 4.02
C ASP A 15 12.08 13.76 3.06
N GLY A 16 12.63 12.65 3.58
CA GLY A 16 13.33 11.63 2.79
C GLY A 16 14.72 12.06 2.28
N ARG A 17 15.22 13.23 2.71
CA ARG A 17 16.52 13.76 2.28
C ARG A 17 17.63 13.45 3.27
N THR A 18 18.82 13.15 2.77
CA THR A 18 20.01 12.90 3.58
C THR A 18 20.54 14.16 4.24
N ARG A 19 20.83 14.08 5.53
CA ARG A 19 21.39 15.16 6.34
C ARG A 19 22.69 14.70 6.99
N ALA A 20 23.65 15.60 7.04
CA ALA A 20 24.93 15.40 7.71
C ALA A 20 25.23 16.61 8.60
N ARG A 21 25.70 16.36 9.82
CA ARG A 21 26.16 17.40 10.73
C ARG A 21 27.68 17.42 10.77
N VAL A 22 28.26 18.56 10.41
CA VAL A 22 29.70 18.81 10.50
C VAL A 22 29.96 20.03 11.37
N THR A 23 30.95 19.92 12.25
CA THR A 23 31.46 21.04 13.06
C THR A 23 32.68 21.64 12.36
N MET A 24 32.84 22.95 12.44
CA MET A 24 33.99 23.64 11.86
C MET A 24 35.29 23.20 12.56
N THR A 25 36.25 22.69 11.79
CA THR A 25 37.57 22.30 12.31
C THR A 25 38.55 23.46 12.24
N PRO A 26 39.63 23.46 13.05
CA PRO A 26 40.72 24.41 12.89
C PRO A 26 41.32 24.39 11.48
N SER A 27 41.85 25.52 11.01
CA SER A 27 42.47 25.65 9.68
C SER A 27 43.68 24.74 9.46
N SER A 28 44.32 24.26 10.54
CA SER A 28 45.39 23.27 10.48
C SER A 28 44.92 21.86 10.13
N ASN A 29 43.62 21.57 10.27
CA ASN A 29 43.06 20.28 9.92
C ASN A 29 42.72 20.25 8.42
N THR A 30 43.56 19.57 7.64
CA THR A 30 43.38 19.37 6.20
C THR A 30 42.83 17.98 5.86
N GLN A 31 42.32 17.24 6.84
CA GLN A 31 41.78 15.90 6.60
C GLN A 31 40.50 15.98 5.77
N ARG A 32 40.47 15.24 4.66
CA ARG A 32 39.27 15.13 3.82
C ARG A 32 38.18 14.37 4.54
N VAL A 33 36.95 14.77 4.27
CA VAL A 33 35.74 14.17 4.85
C VAL A 33 34.86 13.69 3.71
N SER A 34 34.23 12.52 3.85
CA SER A 34 33.26 11.99 2.90
C SER A 34 31.85 11.94 3.50
N ILE A 35 30.87 12.25 2.67
CA ILE A 35 29.43 12.13 2.96
C ILE A 35 28.87 11.22 1.87
N GLU A 36 28.23 10.14 2.28
CA GLU A 36 27.52 9.26 1.35
C GLU A 36 26.09 9.78 1.17
N VAL A 37 25.72 10.05 -0.07
CA VAL A 37 24.39 10.56 -0.44
C VAL A 37 23.73 9.50 -1.33
N PRO A 38 22.55 8.98 -0.96
CA PRO A 38 21.81 8.07 -1.82
C PRO A 38 21.39 8.80 -3.11
N PRO A 39 21.14 8.07 -4.21
CA PRO A 39 20.66 8.68 -5.44
C PRO A 39 19.37 9.50 -5.21
N ASP A 40 19.29 10.68 -5.81
CA ASP A 40 18.09 11.54 -5.74
C ASP A 40 16.88 10.94 -6.48
N GLN A 41 17.12 9.92 -7.31
CA GLN A 41 16.10 9.26 -8.09
C GLN A 41 15.55 8.04 -7.36
N ALA A 42 14.27 8.09 -7.00
CA ALA A 42 13.53 6.92 -6.57
C ALA A 42 13.27 5.99 -7.78
N ILE A 43 13.54 4.69 -7.62
CA ILE A 43 13.11 3.66 -8.56
C ILE A 43 11.81 3.08 -8.01
N PRO A 44 10.65 3.33 -8.63
CA PRO A 44 9.38 2.82 -8.13
C PRO A 44 9.33 1.30 -8.30
N ILE A 45 8.99 0.59 -7.22
CA ILE A 45 8.67 -0.83 -7.27
C ILE A 45 7.15 -0.94 -7.37
N VAL A 46 6.65 -1.41 -8.51
CA VAL A 46 5.22 -1.60 -8.75
C VAL A 46 4.88 -3.07 -8.54
N PHE A 47 4.08 -3.36 -7.52
CA PHE A 47 3.53 -4.70 -7.31
C PHE A 47 2.20 -4.82 -8.07
N VAL A 48 2.12 -5.78 -9.00
CA VAL A 48 0.90 -6.11 -9.72
C VAL A 48 0.38 -7.45 -9.23
N PRO A 49 -0.77 -7.51 -8.53
CA PRO A 49 -1.34 -8.76 -8.06
C PRO A 49 -1.80 -9.65 -9.22
N GLY A 50 -1.83 -10.95 -8.97
CA GLY A 50 -2.24 -11.96 -9.94
C GLY A 50 -3.74 -12.25 -9.94
N ILE A 51 -4.08 -13.47 -10.37
CA ILE A 51 -5.45 -13.98 -10.46
C ILE A 51 -6.17 -13.79 -9.12
N MET A 52 -7.28 -13.03 -9.15
CA MET A 52 -8.13 -12.76 -7.99
C MET A 52 -7.40 -12.12 -6.77
N GLY A 53 -6.24 -11.50 -6.99
CA GLY A 53 -5.40 -10.96 -5.91
C GLY A 53 -5.75 -9.54 -5.46
N SER A 54 -6.61 -8.83 -6.19
CA SER A 54 -7.02 -7.45 -5.86
C SER A 54 -8.37 -7.45 -5.14
N PRO A 55 -8.50 -6.79 -3.97
CA PRO A 55 -9.80 -6.50 -3.39
C PRO A 55 -10.67 -5.67 -4.35
N LEU A 56 -11.96 -5.99 -4.42
CA LEU A 56 -12.93 -5.26 -5.23
C LEU A 56 -14.05 -4.72 -4.34
N LEU A 57 -14.39 -3.46 -4.57
CA LEU A 57 -15.53 -2.78 -3.99
C LEU A 57 -16.72 -2.88 -4.94
N ALA A 58 -17.90 -3.14 -4.39
CA ALA A 58 -19.16 -3.09 -5.10
C ALA A 58 -19.56 -1.63 -5.36
N THR A 59 -20.05 -1.34 -6.56
CA THR A 59 -20.56 -0.02 -6.92
C THR A 59 -21.96 -0.14 -7.51
N GLY A 60 -22.66 1.00 -7.63
CA GLY A 60 -23.97 1.07 -8.27
C GLY A 60 -24.95 0.02 -7.74
N GLU A 61 -25.45 -0.80 -8.66
CA GLU A 61 -26.43 -1.84 -8.37
C GLU A 61 -25.89 -3.01 -7.52
N ASN A 62 -24.57 -3.21 -7.46
CA ASN A 62 -23.95 -4.28 -6.70
C ASN A 62 -23.82 -3.97 -5.21
N ALA A 63 -23.81 -2.69 -4.84
CA ALA A 63 -23.61 -2.25 -3.46
C ALA A 63 -24.66 -2.83 -2.50
N GLN A 64 -25.84 -3.22 -3.01
CA GLN A 64 -26.94 -3.76 -2.19
C GLN A 64 -27.00 -5.29 -2.15
N VAL A 65 -26.24 -6.01 -2.99
CA VAL A 65 -26.36 -7.48 -3.12
C VAL A 65 -26.02 -8.20 -1.81
N MET A 66 -25.04 -7.67 -1.09
CA MET A 66 -24.56 -8.20 0.19
C MET A 66 -25.17 -7.52 1.42
N GLY A 67 -26.10 -6.58 1.22
CA GLY A 67 -26.68 -5.74 2.29
C GLY A 67 -26.00 -4.38 2.39
N GLU A 68 -26.64 -3.45 3.10
CA GLU A 68 -26.20 -2.05 3.22
C GLU A 68 -24.88 -1.90 3.98
N ASP A 69 -24.56 -2.86 4.85
CA ASP A 69 -23.35 -2.86 5.67
C ASP A 69 -22.12 -3.44 4.94
N ASN A 70 -22.23 -3.87 3.67
CA ASN A 70 -21.08 -4.43 2.96
C ASN A 70 -20.82 -3.82 1.60
N ARG A 71 -19.68 -3.13 1.55
CA ARG A 71 -19.10 -2.56 0.34
C ARG A 71 -18.24 -3.52 -0.48
N TRP A 72 -17.93 -4.73 0.02
CA TRP A 72 -17.00 -5.65 -0.65
C TRP A 72 -17.69 -6.54 -1.69
N ALA A 73 -17.22 -6.47 -2.93
CA ALA A 73 -17.57 -7.43 -3.98
C ALA A 73 -16.62 -8.64 -4.00
N TRP A 74 -15.35 -8.43 -3.66
CA TRP A 74 -14.34 -9.48 -3.56
C TRP A 74 -13.26 -9.09 -2.54
N PHE A 75 -12.84 -10.05 -1.72
CA PHE A 75 -11.71 -9.88 -0.83
C PHE A 75 -10.95 -11.22 -0.71
N PRO A 76 -9.65 -11.28 -1.06
CA PRO A 76 -8.90 -12.54 -1.09
C PRO A 76 -8.62 -13.12 0.30
N ASP A 77 -8.45 -12.26 1.31
CA ASP A 77 -8.04 -12.63 2.66
C ASP A 77 -9.19 -12.51 3.68
N ASP A 78 -10.28 -13.26 3.48
CA ASP A 78 -11.27 -13.53 4.53
C ASP A 78 -10.88 -14.83 5.26
N ALA A 79 -10.80 -14.76 6.60
CA ALA A 79 -10.35 -15.85 7.47
C ALA A 79 -11.22 -17.11 7.40
N LEU A 80 -12.43 -16.99 6.84
CA LEU A 80 -13.39 -18.08 6.67
C LEU A 80 -13.42 -18.66 5.23
N GLY A 81 -12.50 -18.24 4.36
CA GLY A 81 -12.35 -18.74 2.99
C GLY A 81 -12.56 -17.65 1.93
N TRP A 82 -12.02 -17.88 0.74
CA TRP A 82 -11.84 -16.94 -0.39
C TRP A 82 -13.10 -16.27 -0.94
N VAL A 83 -13.82 -15.47 -0.15
CA VAL A 83 -15.00 -14.81 -0.66
C VAL A 83 -15.43 -13.58 0.09
N ALA A 84 -15.71 -12.54 -0.73
CA ALA A 84 -16.47 -11.33 -0.45
C ALA A 84 -17.12 -11.32 0.94
N GLY A 85 -16.43 -10.63 1.86
CA GLY A 85 -16.79 -10.31 3.24
C GLY A 85 -18.00 -11.04 3.83
N MET A 86 -17.77 -11.87 4.84
CA MET A 86 -18.85 -12.26 5.73
C MET A 86 -19.48 -11.01 6.39
N THR A 87 -20.70 -10.66 5.98
CA THR A 87 -21.54 -9.79 6.82
C THR A 87 -22.20 -10.63 7.90
N ARG A 88 -22.78 -9.93 8.87
CA ARG A 88 -23.58 -10.52 9.95
C ARG A 88 -24.77 -11.38 9.44
N TRP A 89 -25.18 -11.23 8.17
CA TRP A 89 -26.41 -11.85 7.61
C TRP A 89 -26.25 -12.56 6.25
N LYS A 90 -25.29 -12.17 5.40
CA LYS A 90 -25.06 -12.74 4.06
C LYS A 90 -23.59 -13.12 3.85
N SER A 91 -23.38 -14.28 3.24
CA SER A 91 -22.08 -14.77 2.78
C SER A 91 -22.19 -15.11 1.30
N TYR A 92 -21.12 -14.92 0.54
CA TYR A 92 -21.10 -15.25 -0.89
C TYR A 92 -21.52 -16.70 -1.19
N SER A 93 -21.16 -17.62 -0.29
CA SER A 93 -21.54 -19.04 -0.39
C SER A 93 -23.07 -19.25 -0.45
N ARG A 94 -23.85 -18.31 0.10
CA ARG A 94 -25.32 -18.34 0.14
C ARG A 94 -25.97 -17.59 -1.02
N LEU A 95 -25.20 -16.86 -1.83
CA LEU A 95 -25.71 -16.21 -3.04
C LEU A 95 -26.03 -17.25 -4.12
N THR A 96 -27.10 -17.00 -4.86
CA THR A 96 -27.45 -17.73 -6.09
C THR A 96 -26.41 -17.48 -7.20
N PRO A 97 -26.34 -18.35 -8.22
CA PRO A 97 -25.46 -18.11 -9.37
C PRO A 97 -25.69 -16.76 -10.07
N ALA A 98 -26.96 -16.32 -10.14
CA ALA A 98 -27.32 -15.03 -10.73
C ALA A 98 -26.80 -13.85 -9.89
N GLU A 99 -26.96 -13.91 -8.56
CA GLU A 99 -26.44 -12.89 -7.65
C GLU A 99 -24.92 -12.82 -7.66
N ARG A 100 -24.22 -13.97 -7.73
CA ARG A 100 -22.76 -13.99 -7.85
C ARG A 100 -22.29 -13.35 -9.15
N LYS A 101 -22.94 -13.68 -10.26
CA LYS A 101 -22.65 -13.08 -11.57
C LYS A 101 -22.86 -11.56 -11.54
N ARG A 102 -23.91 -11.09 -10.87
CA ARG A 102 -24.18 -9.67 -10.67
C ARG A 102 -23.09 -9.01 -9.82
N LEU A 103 -22.85 -9.54 -8.61
CA LEU A 103 -21.86 -9.01 -7.64
C LEU A 103 -20.45 -8.87 -8.23
N LEU A 104 -20.04 -9.81 -9.07
CA LEU A 104 -18.71 -9.82 -9.72
C LEU A 104 -18.71 -9.21 -11.12
N SER A 105 -19.76 -8.44 -11.48
CA SER A 105 -19.83 -7.71 -12.74
C SER A 105 -18.72 -6.65 -12.81
N PRO A 106 -17.87 -6.64 -13.85
CA PRO A 106 -16.83 -5.62 -14.02
C PRO A 106 -17.38 -4.20 -14.20
N ALA A 107 -18.63 -4.05 -14.64
CA ALA A 107 -19.27 -2.75 -14.82
C ALA A 107 -19.62 -2.09 -13.48
N ASP A 108 -19.83 -2.90 -12.44
CA ASP A 108 -20.36 -2.50 -11.13
C ASP A 108 -19.40 -2.90 -9.99
N THR A 109 -18.10 -2.98 -10.31
CA THR A 109 -17.03 -3.22 -9.34
C THR A 109 -15.83 -2.33 -9.64
N ARG A 110 -15.06 -1.97 -8.61
CA ARG A 110 -13.81 -1.22 -8.77
C ARG A 110 -12.73 -1.69 -7.81
N ALA A 111 -11.48 -1.48 -8.18
CA ALA A 111 -10.35 -1.65 -7.26
C ALA A 111 -10.30 -0.52 -6.21
N LEU A 112 -9.49 -0.73 -5.18
CA LEU A 112 -9.14 0.31 -4.23
C LEU A 112 -8.36 1.41 -4.96
N SER A 113 -8.72 2.66 -4.67
CA SER A 113 -8.18 3.85 -5.32
C SER A 113 -7.64 4.87 -4.34
N THR A 114 -8.16 4.89 -3.12
CA THR A 114 -7.70 5.78 -2.06
C THR A 114 -7.37 5.00 -0.78
N PRO A 115 -6.56 5.56 0.14
CA PRO A 115 -6.25 4.89 1.41
C PRO A 115 -7.50 4.52 2.23
N GLU A 116 -8.56 5.32 2.16
CA GLU A 116 -9.82 5.10 2.88
C GLU A 116 -10.61 3.89 2.34
N ASP A 117 -10.38 3.51 1.09
CA ASP A 117 -10.94 2.27 0.51
C ASP A 117 -10.38 1.02 1.23
N ALA A 118 -9.18 1.09 1.80
CA ALA A 118 -8.56 -0.01 2.53
C ALA A 118 -9.05 -0.15 3.97
N ASP A 119 -9.83 0.82 4.48
CA ASP A 119 -10.39 0.76 5.82
C ASP A 119 -11.36 -0.42 5.95
N ARG A 120 -11.15 -1.24 6.97
CA ARG A 120 -11.94 -2.44 7.26
C ARG A 120 -12.99 -2.20 8.33
N GLU A 121 -12.98 -1.04 8.99
CA GLU A 121 -13.93 -0.69 10.07
C GLU A 121 -15.32 -0.31 9.53
N THR A 122 -15.46 -0.10 8.21
CA THR A 122 -16.72 0.21 7.52
C THR A 122 -17.40 -1.05 6.93
N VAL A 123 -17.45 -2.13 7.71
CA VAL A 123 -18.16 -3.40 7.39
C VAL A 123 -18.91 -3.93 8.60
#